data_AF-A0A961F554-F1
#
_entry.id   AF-A0A961F554-F1
#
_cell.length_a   1.000
_cell.length_b   1.000
_cell.length_c   1.000
_cell.angle_alpha   90.00
_cell.angle_beta   90.00
_cell.angle_gamma   90.00
#
_symmetry.space_group_name_H-M   'P 1'
#
loop_
_entity.id
_entity.type
_entity.pdbx_description
1 polymer ?
#
loop_
_entity_poly.entity_id
_entity_poly.type
_entity_poly.pdbx_seq_one_letter_code
_entity_poly.pdbx_strand_id
1 'polypeptide(L)'
;MAAYSSDAIKAMVANPSDREAAARKLVEALGGKLHHMFFAFGQYDVVCLIEGPDDQFMMAGAASVASAGTVSASATTKLMTSAEAMAALKTAGKVTGAYTSPHG
;
A
#
# COMPACT_ATOMS: atom_id res chain seq x y z
N MET A 1 -3.19 1.15 -0.73
CA MET A 1 -4.31 1.58 -1.59
C MET A 1 -5.33 2.31 -0.72
N ALA A 2 -5.97 3.34 -1.26
CA ALA A 2 -6.98 4.10 -0.53
C ALA A 2 -8.10 4.59 -1.46
N ALA A 3 -9.31 4.67 -0.91
CA ALA A 3 -10.47 5.31 -1.52
C ALA A 3 -10.71 6.64 -0.80
N TYR A 4 -10.86 7.72 -1.54
CA TYR A 4 -11.17 9.02 -0.98
C TYR A 4 -12.63 9.06 -0.48
N SER A 5 -12.90 9.93 0.47
CA SER A 5 -14.29 10.29 0.79
C SER A 5 -14.89 11.17 -0.32
N SER A 6 -16.22 11.23 -0.40
CA SER A 6 -16.93 12.12 -1.32
C SER A 6 -16.52 13.58 -1.14
N ASP A 7 -16.32 14.01 0.11
CA ASP A 7 -15.92 15.38 0.44
C ASP A 7 -14.49 15.67 -0.02
N ALA A 8 -13.58 14.69 0.13
CA ALA A 8 -12.22 14.82 -0.38
C ALA A 8 -12.19 14.93 -1.91
N ILE A 9 -13.00 14.14 -2.62
CA ILE A 9 -13.13 14.24 -4.09
C ILE A 9 -13.66 15.62 -4.50
N LYS A 10 -14.74 16.09 -3.85
CA LYS A 10 -15.32 17.41 -4.11
C LYS A 10 -14.28 18.53 -3.90
N ALA A 11 -13.49 18.45 -2.82
CA ALA A 11 -12.43 19.40 -2.54
C ALA A 11 -11.29 19.34 -3.58
N MET A 12 -10.93 18.14 -4.04
CA MET A 12 -9.91 17.96 -5.10
C MET A 12 -10.35 18.53 -6.44
N VAL A 13 -11.62 18.38 -6.81
CA VAL A 13 -12.17 18.97 -8.03
C VAL A 13 -12.21 20.49 -7.92
N ALA A 14 -12.60 21.03 -6.77
CA ALA A 14 -12.66 22.48 -6.54
C ALA A 14 -11.27 23.13 -6.50
N ASN A 15 -10.25 22.43 -5.99
CA ASN A 15 -8.87 22.90 -5.92
C ASN A 15 -7.88 21.77 -6.22
N PRO A 16 -7.58 21.52 -7.50
CA PRO A 16 -6.61 20.51 -7.90
C PRO A 16 -5.23 20.80 -7.30
N SER A 17 -4.57 19.76 -6.80
CA SER A 17 -3.25 19.85 -6.17
C SER A 17 -2.43 18.61 -6.43
N ASP A 18 -1.10 18.75 -6.35
CA ASP A 18 -0.17 17.63 -6.46
C ASP A 18 -0.21 16.78 -5.18
N ARG A 19 -1.03 15.73 -5.24
CA ARG A 19 -1.23 14.78 -4.15
C ARG A 19 -0.04 13.84 -3.98
N GLU A 20 0.72 13.57 -5.04
CA GLU A 20 1.93 12.74 -4.94
C GLU A 20 3.01 13.47 -4.13
N ALA A 21 3.22 14.76 -4.40
CA ALA A 21 4.16 15.57 -3.62
C ALA A 21 3.78 15.64 -2.14
N ALA A 22 2.49 15.73 -1.82
CA ALA A 22 2.00 15.70 -0.44
C ALA A 22 2.25 14.34 0.23
N ALA A 23 1.95 13.23 -0.46
CA ALA A 23 2.20 11.89 0.03
C ALA A 23 3.71 11.62 0.23
N ARG A 24 4.55 12.10 -0.69
CA ARG A 24 6.01 11.99 -0.63
C ARG A 24 6.56 12.63 0.64
N LYS A 25 6.15 13.86 0.95
CA LYS A 25 6.54 14.57 2.19
C LYS A 25 6.18 13.78 3.45
N LEU A 26 4.99 13.18 3.50
CA LEU A 26 4.56 12.36 4.63
C LEU A 26 5.45 11.11 4.79
N VAL A 27 5.67 10.39 3.70
CA VAL A 27 6.48 9.16 3.70
C VAL A 27 7.93 9.44 4.09
N GLU A 28 8.51 10.52 3.56
CA GLU A 28 9.88 10.94 3.88
C GLU A 28 10.01 11.43 5.33
N ALA A 29 9.01 12.12 5.88
CA ALA A 29 9.00 12.56 7.28
C ALA A 29 9.00 11.38 8.27
N LEU A 30 8.46 10.22 7.86
CA LEU A 30 8.50 8.97 8.63
C LEU A 30 9.80 8.18 8.41
N GLY A 31 10.69 8.62 7.51
CA GLY A 31 11.96 7.96 7.19
C GLY A 31 11.88 6.89 6.11
N GLY A 32 10.83 6.87 5.28
CA GLY A 32 10.70 5.94 4.17
C GLY A 32 10.82 6.61 2.80
N LYS A 33 10.51 5.83 1.76
CA LYS A 33 10.57 6.27 0.37
C LYS A 33 9.25 6.00 -0.34
N LEU A 34 8.68 7.05 -0.96
CA LEU A 34 7.59 6.89 -1.92
C LEU A 34 8.21 6.70 -3.30
N HIS A 35 8.05 5.51 -3.88
CA HIS A 35 8.47 5.27 -5.26
C HIS A 35 7.52 6.01 -6.21
N HIS A 36 6.22 5.72 -6.11
CA HIS A 36 5.19 6.31 -6.95
C HIS A 36 3.83 6.37 -6.25
N MET A 37 3.00 7.32 -6.68
CA MET A 37 1.57 7.36 -6.40
C MET A 37 0.81 7.34 -7.73
N PHE A 38 -0.19 6.48 -7.83
CA PHE A 38 -1.05 6.36 -9.01
C PHE A 38 -2.48 6.64 -8.61
N PHE A 39 -3.22 7.30 -9.49
CA PHE A 39 -4.68 7.27 -9.46
C PHE A 39 -5.16 6.04 -10.22
N ALA A 40 -6.09 5.30 -9.64
CA ALA A 40 -6.61 4.06 -10.19
C ALA A 40 -8.13 4.13 -10.31
N PHE A 41 -8.67 3.41 -11.30
CA PHE A 41 -10.10 3.18 -11.43
C PHE A 41 -10.46 1.86 -10.75
N GLY A 42 -11.59 1.82 -10.05
CA GLY A 42 -12.09 0.61 -9.39
C GLY A 42 -12.49 0.88 -7.94
N GLN A 43 -12.21 -0.08 -7.06
CA GLN A 43 -12.57 0.02 -5.63
C GLN A 43 -11.78 1.10 -4.88
N TYR A 44 -10.54 1.37 -5.30
CA TYR A 44 -9.65 2.34 -4.66
C TYR A 44 -9.23 3.38 -5.68
N ASP A 45 -9.23 4.64 -5.27
CA ASP A 45 -8.87 5.78 -6.12
C ASP A 45 -7.36 5.95 -6.25
N VAL A 46 -6.58 5.49 -5.26
CA VAL A 46 -5.13 5.67 -5.24
C VAL A 46 -4.35 4.43 -4.81
N VAL A 47 -3.21 4.23 -5.46
CA VAL A 47 -2.22 3.19 -5.17
C VAL A 47 -0.87 3.85 -4.94
N CYS A 48 -0.26 3.60 -3.78
CA CYS A 48 1.09 4.10 -3.47
C CYS A 48 2.05 2.92 -3.34
N LEU A 49 3.19 3.01 -4.04
CA LEU A 49 4.31 2.10 -3.86
C LEU A 49 5.29 2.73 -2.86
N ILE A 50 5.31 2.20 -1.64
CA ILE A 50 6.10 2.75 -0.53
C ILE A 50 7.10 1.69 -0.08
N GLU A 51 8.32 2.13 0.19
CA GLU A 51 9.37 1.35 0.83
C GLU A 51 9.65 1.94 2.21
N GLY A 52 9.68 1.07 3.22
CA GLY A 52 9.89 1.42 4.61
C GLY A 52 10.68 0.34 5.33
N PRO A 53 11.28 0.66 6.50
CA PRO A 53 12.18 -0.23 7.21
C PRO A 53 11.48 -1.47 7.80
N ASP A 54 10.21 -1.35 8.21
CA ASP A 54 9.46 -2.41 8.87
C ASP A 54 7.93 -2.19 8.81
N ASP A 55 7.18 -3.13 9.41
CA ASP A 55 5.72 -3.08 9.44
C ASP A 55 5.18 -2.00 10.40
N GLN A 56 5.96 -1.57 11.40
CA GLN A 56 5.57 -0.50 12.32
C GLN A 56 5.55 0.86 11.61
N PHE A 57 6.57 1.12 10.78
CA PHE A 57 6.61 2.27 9.88
C PHE A 57 5.36 2.31 8.97
N MET A 58 5.04 1.19 8.32
CA MET A 58 3.90 1.13 7.40
C MET A 58 2.56 1.34 8.13
N MET A 59 2.41 0.79 9.33
CA MET A 59 1.23 1.01 10.18
C MET A 59 1.10 2.47 10.60
N ALA A 60 2.20 3.11 11.04
CA ALA A 60 2.20 4.52 11.45
C ALA A 60 1.77 5.44 10.28
N GLY A 61 2.30 5.19 9.08
CA GLY A 61 1.90 5.91 7.88
C GLY A 61 0.43 5.70 7.52
N ALA A 62 -0.04 4.45 7.51
CA ALA A 62 -1.43 4.13 7.19
C ALA A 62 -2.42 4.74 8.20
N ALA A 63 -2.11 4.66 9.50
CA ALA A 63 -2.93 5.25 10.56
C ALA A 63 -2.96 6.78 10.46
N SER A 64 -1.83 7.42 10.14
CA SER A 64 -1.76 8.87 9.93
C SER A 64 -2.70 9.31 8.80
N VAL A 65 -2.66 8.61 7.66
CA VAL A 65 -3.55 8.90 6.52
C VAL A 65 -5.02 8.64 6.86
N ALA A 66 -5.33 7.53 7.52
CA ALA A 66 -6.70 7.19 7.91
C ALA A 66 -7.28 8.22 8.90
N SER A 67 -6.48 8.68 9.87
CA SER A 67 -6.90 9.65 10.88
C SER A 67 -7.18 11.05 10.31
N ALA A 68 -6.64 11.38 9.13
CA ALA A 68 -6.84 12.67 8.48
C ALA A 68 -8.27 12.87 7.91
N GLY A 69 -9.10 11.82 7.90
CA GLY A 69 -10.50 11.89 7.45
C GLY A 69 -10.69 12.04 5.93
N THR A 70 -9.60 12.12 5.16
CA THR A 70 -9.66 12.23 3.71
C THR A 70 -9.97 10.90 3.01
N VAL A 71 -9.77 9.78 3.70
CA VAL A 71 -9.89 8.42 3.15
C VAL A 71 -11.08 7.72 3.79
N SER A 72 -11.94 7.12 2.97
CA SER A 72 -13.13 6.35 3.39
C SER A 72 -12.84 4.86 3.60
N ALA A 73 -11.88 4.33 2.85
CA ALA A 73 -11.40 2.95 2.99
C ALA A 73 -9.93 2.85 2.59
N SER A 74 -9.18 1.96 3.23
CA SER A 74 -7.77 1.72 2.89
C SER A 74 -7.42 0.24 2.99
N ALA A 75 -6.42 -0.17 2.21
CA ALA A 75 -5.85 -1.50 2.24
C ALA A 75 -4.34 -1.42 2.03
N THR A 76 -3.58 -2.09 2.89
CA THR A 76 -2.12 -2.18 2.81
C THR A 76 -1.74 -3.61 2.42
N THR A 77 -1.00 -3.75 1.32
CA THR A 77 -0.50 -5.04 0.84
C THR A 77 1.02 -5.02 0.93
N LYS A 78 1.58 -5.88 1.79
CA LYS A 78 3.02 -6.08 1.86
C LYS A 78 3.50 -6.78 0.59
N LEU A 79 4.52 -6.23 -0.04
CA LEU A 79 5.13 -6.80 -1.23
C LEU A 79 6.39 -7.56 -0.85
N MET A 80 6.66 -8.64 -1.58
CA MET A 80 7.95 -9.33 -1.60
C MET A 80 8.64 -9.00 -2.90
N THR A 81 9.95 -8.84 -2.85
CA THR A 81 10.77 -8.81 -4.06
C THR A 81 10.68 -10.14 -4.80
N SER A 82 10.95 -10.14 -6.10
CA SER A 82 11.01 -11.38 -6.88
C SER A 82 12.06 -12.35 -6.32
N ALA A 83 13.17 -11.85 -5.77
CA ALA A 83 14.21 -12.68 -5.17
C ALA A 83 13.71 -13.40 -3.91
N GLU A 84 13.02 -12.70 -3.01
CA GLU A 84 12.40 -13.29 -1.82
C GLU A 84 11.32 -14.30 -2.19
N ALA A 85 10.48 -13.99 -3.18
CA ALA A 85 9.47 -14.92 -3.68
C ALA A 85 10.13 -16.19 -4.24
N MET A 86 11.22 -16.08 -5.02
CA MET A 86 11.96 -17.24 -5.53
C MET A 86 12.60 -18.07 -4.42
N ALA A 87 13.11 -17.44 -3.36
CA ALA A 87 13.62 -18.15 -2.19
C ALA A 87 12.49 -18.90 -1.45
N ALA A 88 11.32 -18.27 -1.29
CA ALA A 88 10.14 -18.89 -0.70
C ALA A 88 9.64 -20.08 -1.54
N LEU A 89 9.57 -19.94 -2.87
CA LEU A 89 9.16 -21.01 -3.80
C LEU A 89 10.14 -22.20 -3.77
N LYS A 90 11.45 -21.95 -3.68
CA LYS A 90 12.45 -23.02 -3.51
C LYS A 90 12.24 -23.79 -2.21
N THR A 91 11.91 -23.10 -1.13
CA THR A 91 11.58 -23.73 0.16
C THR A 91 10.29 -24.53 0.06
N ALA A 92 9.25 -23.99 -0.57
CA ALA A 92 7.99 -24.70 -0.83
C ALA A 92 8.23 -26.02 -1.58
N GLY A 93 9.07 -26.01 -2.62
CA GLY A 93 9.46 -27.21 -3.37
C GLY A 93 10.11 -28.32 -2.54
N LYS A 94 10.69 -28.01 -1.37
CA LYS A 94 11.27 -29.01 -0.45
C LYS A 94 10.22 -29.65 0.47
N VAL A 95 9.06 -29.00 0.65
CA VAL A 95 8.04 -29.42 1.62
C VAL A 95 6.72 -29.82 0.95
N THR A 96 6.56 -29.63 -0.37
CA THR A 96 5.32 -29.97 -1.10
C THR A 96 4.93 -31.44 -0.95
N GLY A 97 5.90 -32.36 -0.88
CA GLY A 97 5.64 -33.79 -0.63
C GLY A 97 5.11 -34.12 0.76
N ALA A 98 5.17 -33.18 1.71
CA ALA A 98 4.61 -33.34 3.06
C ALA A 98 3.15 -32.89 3.17
N TYR A 99 2.58 -32.29 2.13
CA TYR A 99 1.20 -31.82 2.10
C TYR A 99 0.39 -32.58 1.06
N THR A 100 -0.66 -33.28 1.50
CA THR A 100 -1.67 -33.88 0.63
C THR A 100 -2.94 -33.04 0.68
N SER A 101 -3.43 -32.60 -0.49
CA SER A 101 -4.69 -31.85 -0.59
C SER A 101 -5.84 -32.68 0.00
N PRO A 102 -6.73 -32.10 0.82
CA PRO A 102 -7.89 -32.80 1.39
C PRO A 102 -8.86 -33.39 0.35
N HIS A 103 -8.77 -32.96 -0.91
CA HIS A 103 -9.75 -33.32 -1.95
C HIS A 103 -9.18 -34.00 -3.20
N GLY A 104 -7.89 -34.33 -3.27
CA GLY A 104 -7.30 -35.06 -4.40
C GLY A 104 -7.19 -34.26 -5.69
#